data_AF-A0A7Z7HRJ0-F1
#
_entry.id   AF-A0A7Z7HRJ0-F1
#
_cell.length_a   1.000
_cell.length_b   1.000
_cell.length_c   1.000
_cell.angle_alpha   90.00
_cell.angle_beta   90.00
_cell.angle_gamma   90.00
#
_symmetry.space_group_name_H-M   'P 1'
#
loop_
_entity.id
_entity.type
_entity.pdbx_description
1 polymer ?
#
loop_
_entity_poly.entity_id
_entity_poly.type
_entity_poly.pdbx_seq_one_letter_code
_entity_poly.pdbx_strand_id
1 'polypeptide(L)'
;MRLNFDFIAKGSFQTTADGQRLFYPNGMLGKSYIIDSEERYQRLFRQQKHWGLAIMALISLLVIGKADGRIILFAFIALNLLKQLVVRRTTRHMPVSATRYSIGHFLDDSLPLHKLSRRKQFGLLAVGSLACASLALLAASGWYPDSRHGLVSWSFICALIAYLALRALRAGNLR
;
A
#
# COMPACT_ATOMS: atom_id res chain seq x y z
N MET A 1 23.08 -6.01 4.11
CA MET A 1 21.81 -5.50 4.67
C MET A 1 20.66 -6.04 3.83
N ARG A 2 19.86 -7.00 4.33
CA ARG A 2 18.75 -7.57 3.52
C ARG A 2 17.65 -6.52 3.40
N LEU A 3 17.30 -6.10 2.19
CA LEU A 3 16.15 -5.23 1.93
C LEU A 3 14.89 -5.93 2.44
N ASN A 4 14.27 -5.37 3.48
CA ASN A 4 13.05 -5.94 4.04
C ASN A 4 11.81 -5.40 3.31
N PHE A 5 11.30 -6.17 2.36
CA PHE A 5 10.06 -5.89 1.61
C PHE A 5 8.77 -6.32 2.34
N ASP A 6 8.84 -6.61 3.65
CA ASP A 6 7.69 -7.03 4.44
C ASP A 6 6.56 -5.99 4.49
N PHE A 7 6.88 -4.71 4.29
CA PHE A 7 5.89 -3.62 4.23
C PHE A 7 4.83 -3.85 3.13
N ILE A 8 5.20 -4.52 2.04
CA ILE A 8 4.32 -4.84 0.91
C ILE A 8 3.17 -5.74 1.37
N ALA A 9 3.49 -6.73 2.21
CA ALA A 9 2.50 -7.65 2.75
C ALA A 9 1.76 -7.05 3.95
N LYS A 10 2.48 -6.31 4.82
CA LYS A 10 1.96 -5.79 6.10
C LYS A 10 0.66 -5.00 5.95
N GLY A 11 0.46 -4.28 4.85
CA GLY A 11 -0.79 -3.53 4.60
C GLY A 11 -2.06 -4.36 4.51
N SER A 12 -1.94 -5.66 4.30
CA SER A 12 -3.07 -6.60 4.24
C SER A 12 -3.35 -7.31 5.57
N PHE A 13 -2.61 -7.00 6.64
CA PHE A 13 -2.76 -7.64 7.95
C PHE A 13 -2.97 -6.59 9.04
N GLN A 14 -3.84 -6.88 9.99
CA GLN A 14 -3.96 -6.11 11.23
C GLN A 14 -4.14 -7.06 12.41
N THR A 15 -3.74 -6.61 13.58
CA THR A 15 -4.01 -7.31 14.84
C THR A 15 -5.02 -6.47 15.61
N THR A 16 -6.11 -7.09 16.05
CA THR A 16 -7.13 -6.42 16.88
C THR A 16 -6.60 -6.17 18.30
N ALA A 17 -7.31 -5.34 19.08
CA ALA A 17 -6.98 -5.09 20.49
C ALA A 17 -6.94 -6.38 21.33
N ASP A 18 -7.77 -7.35 20.99
CA ASP A 18 -7.85 -8.66 21.66
C ASP A 18 -6.74 -9.63 21.20
N GLY A 19 -5.80 -9.18 20.36
CA GLY A 19 -4.70 -9.99 19.84
C GLY A 19 -5.06 -10.87 18.64
N GLN A 20 -6.32 -10.88 18.20
CA GLN A 20 -6.74 -11.64 17.02
C GLN A 20 -6.17 -11.04 15.74
N ARG A 21 -5.50 -11.87 14.93
CA ARG A 21 -4.94 -11.46 13.63
C ARG A 21 -5.95 -11.58 12.52
N LEU A 22 -6.04 -10.55 11.70
CA LEU A 22 -6.98 -10.43 10.60
C LEU A 22 -6.25 -10.23 9.27
N PHE A 23 -6.74 -10.89 8.23
CA PHE A 23 -6.29 -10.77 6.86
C PHE A 23 -7.32 -10.01 6.01
N TYR A 24 -6.85 -9.00 5.28
CA TYR A 24 -7.65 -8.11 4.44
C TYR A 24 -7.11 -8.13 3.00
N PRO A 25 -7.47 -9.15 2.21
CA PRO A 25 -6.89 -9.35 0.87
C PRO A 25 -7.16 -8.20 -0.11
N ASN A 26 -8.29 -7.50 0.06
CA ASN A 26 -8.73 -6.38 -0.76
C ASN A 26 -8.79 -5.06 0.03
N GLY A 27 -8.09 -4.99 1.18
CA GLY A 27 -8.11 -3.81 2.05
C GLY A 27 -9.52 -3.39 2.48
N MET A 28 -9.82 -2.10 2.37
CA MET A 28 -11.05 -1.48 2.86
C MET A 28 -12.34 -1.94 2.15
N LEU A 29 -12.25 -2.39 0.90
CA LEU A 29 -13.41 -2.77 0.09
C LEU A 29 -13.76 -4.26 0.22
N GLY A 30 -12.99 -5.02 0.99
CA GLY A 30 -13.10 -6.47 1.08
C GLY A 30 -13.66 -6.98 2.41
N LYS A 31 -13.99 -8.28 2.40
CA LYS A 31 -14.16 -9.07 3.62
C LYS A 31 -12.82 -9.21 4.33
N SER A 32 -12.88 -9.26 5.65
CA SER A 32 -11.77 -9.62 6.52
C SER A 32 -11.90 -11.06 6.96
N TYR A 33 -10.76 -11.70 7.19
CA TYR A 33 -10.70 -13.11 7.54
C TYR A 33 -9.87 -13.31 8.81
N ILE A 34 -10.39 -14.10 9.73
CA ILE A 34 -9.71 -14.46 10.96
C ILE A 34 -8.60 -15.45 10.64
N ILE A 35 -7.43 -15.20 11.21
CA ILE A 35 -6.27 -16.09 11.11
C ILE A 35 -6.17 -16.85 12.43
N ASP A 36 -6.38 -18.15 12.36
CA ASP A 36 -6.43 -19.10 13.48
C ASP A 36 -5.06 -19.66 13.88
N SER A 37 -4.07 -19.61 12.99
CA SER A 37 -2.74 -20.16 13.26
C SER A 37 -1.59 -19.29 12.72
N GLU A 38 -0.43 -19.38 13.39
CA GLU A 38 0.81 -18.74 12.96
C GLU A 38 1.25 -19.25 11.58
N GLU A 39 1.12 -20.56 11.33
CA GLU A 39 1.49 -21.15 10.04
C GLU A 39 0.68 -20.54 8.89
N ARG A 40 -0.64 -20.37 9.09
CA ARG A 40 -1.53 -19.74 8.12
C ARG A 40 -1.19 -18.27 7.92
N TYR A 41 -0.87 -17.56 9.00
CA TYR A 41 -0.37 -16.18 8.93
C TYR A 41 0.88 -16.10 8.04
N GLN A 42 1.90 -16.90 8.33
CA GLN A 42 3.16 -16.89 7.59
C GLN A 42 2.98 -17.25 6.11
N ARG A 43 2.09 -18.21 5.80
CA ARG A 43 1.76 -18.58 4.43
C ARG A 43 1.10 -17.43 3.67
N LEU A 44 0.06 -16.82 4.25
CA LEU A 44 -0.64 -15.67 3.66
C LEU A 44 0.30 -14.47 3.50
N PHE A 45 1.14 -14.22 4.50
CA PHE A 45 2.10 -13.12 4.51
C PHE A 45 3.11 -13.27 3.37
N ARG A 46 3.74 -14.45 3.24
CA ARG A 46 4.63 -14.76 2.11
C ARG A 46 3.89 -14.64 0.79
N GLN A 47 2.69 -15.18 0.67
CA GLN A 47 1.91 -15.11 -0.56
C GLN A 47 1.63 -13.65 -0.97
N GLN A 48 1.20 -12.80 -0.05
CA GLN A 48 0.94 -11.39 -0.33
C GLN A 48 2.23 -10.65 -0.73
N LYS A 49 3.34 -10.94 -0.07
CA LYS A 49 4.66 -10.40 -0.41
C LYS A 49 5.06 -10.77 -1.83
N HIS A 50 4.93 -12.06 -2.22
CA HIS A 50 5.26 -12.52 -3.56
C HIS A 50 4.37 -11.86 -4.62
N TRP A 51 3.06 -11.73 -4.39
CA TRP A 51 2.17 -11.05 -5.31
C TRP A 51 2.53 -9.59 -5.50
N GLY A 52 2.79 -8.86 -4.42
CA GLY A 52 3.21 -7.46 -4.53
C GLY A 52 4.53 -7.28 -5.26
N LEU A 53 5.53 -8.14 -4.97
CA LEU A 53 6.81 -8.14 -5.68
C LEU A 53 6.65 -8.51 -7.16
N ALA A 54 5.84 -9.51 -7.49
CA ALA A 54 5.61 -9.93 -8.87
C ALA A 54 4.92 -8.82 -9.69
N ILE A 55 3.91 -8.15 -9.11
CA ILE A 55 3.23 -7.01 -9.74
C ILE A 55 4.23 -5.87 -9.96
N MET A 56 5.00 -5.49 -8.94
CA MET A 56 6.00 -4.42 -9.07
C MET A 56 7.08 -4.77 -10.10
N ALA A 57 7.60 -5.99 -10.09
CA ALA A 57 8.62 -6.43 -11.04
C ALA A 57 8.11 -6.42 -12.48
N LEU A 58 6.89 -6.93 -12.71
CA LEU A 58 6.28 -6.95 -14.03
C LEU A 58 6.06 -5.54 -14.57
N ILE A 59 5.48 -4.64 -13.77
CA ILE A 59 5.27 -3.25 -14.18
C ILE A 59 6.61 -2.57 -14.50
N SER A 60 7.60 -2.70 -13.60
CA SER A 60 8.92 -2.11 -13.81
C SER A 60 9.58 -2.61 -15.09
N LEU A 61 9.51 -3.91 -15.37
CA LEU A 61 10.07 -4.50 -16.60
C LEU A 61 9.38 -3.94 -17.85
N LEU A 62 8.05 -3.86 -17.86
CA LEU A 62 7.30 -3.35 -18.99
C LEU A 62 7.55 -1.85 -19.23
N VAL A 63 7.67 -1.06 -18.16
CA VAL A 63 8.00 0.38 -18.24
C VAL A 63 9.42 0.58 -18.78
N ILE A 64 10.41 -0.16 -18.27
CA ILE A 64 11.79 -0.11 -18.76
C ILE A 64 11.86 -0.53 -20.23
N GLY A 65 11.09 -1.56 -20.59
CA GLY A 65 10.94 -2.03 -21.97
C GLY A 65 10.13 -1.10 -22.87
N LYS A 66 9.64 0.04 -22.36
CA LYS A 66 8.80 1.01 -23.08
C LYS A 66 7.58 0.37 -23.75
N ALA A 67 7.01 -0.64 -23.09
CA ALA A 67 5.81 -1.29 -23.58
C ALA A 67 4.65 -0.28 -23.68
N ASP A 68 3.75 -0.51 -24.65
CA ASP A 68 2.54 0.28 -24.80
C ASP A 68 1.70 0.26 -23.50
N GLY A 69 1.14 1.42 -23.14
CA GLY A 69 0.36 1.56 -21.91
C GLY A 69 -0.84 0.60 -21.81
N ARG A 70 -1.45 0.22 -22.95
CA ARG A 70 -2.53 -0.77 -23.00
C ARG A 70 -2.03 -2.16 -22.60
N ILE A 71 -0.83 -2.54 -23.05
CA ILE A 71 -0.20 -3.81 -22.68
C ILE A 71 0.06 -3.84 -21.18
N ILE A 72 0.62 -2.76 -20.62
CA ILE A 72 0.86 -2.62 -19.18
C ILE A 72 -0.46 -2.77 -18.40
N LEU A 73 -1.53 -2.10 -18.87
CA LEU A 73 -2.84 -2.17 -18.24
C LEU A 73 -3.43 -3.59 -18.28
N PHE A 74 -3.42 -4.25 -19.43
CA PHE A 74 -3.92 -5.63 -19.55
C PHE A 74 -3.12 -6.61 -18.70
N ALA A 75 -1.80 -6.49 -18.68
CA ALA A 75 -0.93 -7.30 -17.84
C ALA A 75 -1.22 -7.09 -16.34
N PHE A 76 -1.40 -5.83 -15.92
CA PHE A 76 -1.78 -5.48 -14.56
C PHE A 76 -3.13 -6.08 -14.16
N ILE A 77 -4.15 -5.95 -15.02
CA ILE A 77 -5.49 -6.50 -14.78
C ILE A 77 -5.41 -8.03 -14.68
N ALA A 78 -4.77 -8.69 -15.65
CA ALA A 78 -4.64 -10.14 -15.67
C ALA A 78 -3.96 -10.67 -14.40
N LEU A 79 -2.88 -10.02 -13.97
CA LEU A 79 -2.16 -10.42 -12.76
C LEU A 79 -2.97 -10.19 -11.49
N ASN A 80 -3.74 -9.10 -11.39
CA ASN A 80 -4.64 -8.86 -10.27
C ASN A 80 -5.81 -9.84 -10.24
N LEU A 81 -6.36 -10.23 -11.39
CA LEU A 81 -7.39 -11.26 -11.47
C LEU A 81 -6.84 -12.61 -11.03
N LEU A 82 -5.64 -12.98 -11.48
CA LEU A 82 -4.97 -14.21 -11.05
C LEU A 82 -4.72 -14.22 -9.53
N LYS A 83 -4.18 -13.12 -8.99
CA LYS A 83 -4.08 -12.91 -7.54
C LYS A 83 -5.43 -13.14 -6.86
N GLN A 84 -6.51 -12.56 -7.39
CA GLN A 84 -7.84 -12.66 -6.81
C GLN A 84 -8.39 -14.09 -6.82
N LEU A 85 -8.12 -14.87 -7.88
CA LEU A 85 -8.47 -16.28 -7.94
C LEU A 85 -7.74 -17.08 -6.87
N VAL A 86 -6.44 -16.84 -6.71
CA VAL A 86 -5.64 -17.52 -5.67
C VAL A 86 -6.12 -17.13 -4.28
N VAL A 87 -6.31 -15.83 -4.01
CA VAL A 87 -6.87 -15.34 -2.75
C VAL A 87 -8.21 -16.00 -2.44
N ARG A 88 -9.15 -16.01 -3.40
CA ARG A 88 -10.46 -16.65 -3.22
C ARG A 88 -10.34 -18.12 -2.84
N ARG A 89 -9.41 -18.85 -3.47
CA ARG A 89 -9.14 -20.25 -3.12
C ARG A 89 -8.58 -20.38 -1.70
N THR A 90 -7.63 -19.52 -1.32
CA THR A 90 -7.01 -19.57 0.01
C THR A 90 -7.97 -19.17 1.13
N THR A 91 -8.85 -18.18 0.90
CA THR A 91 -9.75 -17.64 1.92
C THR A 91 -11.12 -18.29 1.95
N ARG A 92 -11.44 -19.22 1.04
CA ARG A 92 -12.77 -19.87 0.93
C ARG A 92 -13.22 -20.54 2.22
N HIS A 93 -12.28 -21.12 2.95
CA HIS A 93 -12.54 -21.88 4.18
C HIS A 93 -12.18 -21.09 5.44
N MET A 94 -11.85 -19.81 5.31
CA MET A 94 -11.47 -18.98 6.45
C MET A 94 -12.71 -18.35 7.10
N PRO A 95 -12.76 -18.29 8.44
CA PRO A 95 -13.83 -17.59 9.13
C PRO A 95 -13.78 -16.09 8.79
N VAL A 96 -14.93 -15.53 8.44
CA VAL A 96 -15.06 -14.10 8.13
C VAL A 96 -15.19 -13.33 9.43
N SER A 97 -14.44 -12.23 9.57
CA SER A 97 -14.62 -11.30 10.69
C SER A 97 -15.58 -10.18 10.32
N ALA A 98 -16.34 -9.68 11.29
CA ALA A 98 -17.14 -8.46 11.14
C ALA A 98 -16.28 -7.18 11.25
N THR A 99 -15.05 -7.31 11.75
CA THR A 99 -14.13 -6.19 11.94
C THR A 99 -13.71 -5.63 10.58
N ARG A 100 -14.01 -4.34 10.37
CA ARG A 100 -13.64 -3.61 9.14
C ARG A 100 -12.17 -3.18 9.19
N TYR A 101 -11.58 -3.05 8.01
CA TYR A 101 -10.23 -2.54 7.87
C TYR A 101 -10.12 -1.11 8.41
N SER A 102 -9.21 -0.87 9.34
CA SER A 102 -8.95 0.47 9.86
C SER A 102 -7.68 1.05 9.26
N ILE A 103 -7.82 2.07 8.40
CA ILE A 103 -6.67 2.86 7.91
C ILE A 103 -5.94 3.52 9.10
N GLY A 104 -6.70 3.88 10.14
CA GLY A 104 -6.18 4.40 11.41
C GLY A 104 -5.11 3.50 12.00
N HIS A 105 -5.52 2.27 12.29
CA HIS A 105 -4.71 1.22 12.89
C HIS A 105 -3.53 0.80 12.02
N PHE A 106 -3.74 0.66 10.69
CA PHE A 106 -2.66 0.35 9.77
C PHE A 106 -1.54 1.40 9.81
N LEU A 107 -1.92 2.68 9.79
CA LEU A 107 -0.95 3.77 9.82
C LEU A 107 -0.23 3.84 11.16
N ASP A 108 -0.92 3.64 12.27
CA ASP A 108 -0.29 3.65 13.60
C ASP A 108 0.70 2.49 13.79
N ASP A 109 0.40 1.31 13.25
CA ASP A 109 1.28 0.12 13.27
C ASP A 109 2.44 0.18 12.27
N SER A 110 2.23 0.83 11.12
CA SER A 110 3.21 0.83 10.01
C SER A 110 4.12 2.05 10.05
N LEU A 111 3.61 3.17 10.54
CA LEU A 111 4.33 4.41 10.72
C LEU A 111 4.02 4.92 12.13
N PRO A 112 4.83 4.56 13.15
CA PRO A 112 4.67 5.10 14.50
C PRO A 112 5.11 6.57 14.52
N LEU A 113 4.42 7.43 13.77
CA LEU A 113 4.71 8.86 13.62
C LEU A 113 4.71 9.55 14.98
N HIS A 114 3.86 9.09 15.90
CA HIS A 114 3.79 9.55 17.29
C HIS A 114 5.04 9.21 18.12
N LYS A 115 5.87 8.24 17.71
CA LYS A 115 7.15 7.90 18.35
C LYS A 115 8.35 8.59 17.70
N LEU A 116 8.15 9.25 16.55
CA LEU A 116 9.22 9.97 15.87
C LEU A 116 9.41 11.36 16.48
N SER A 117 10.67 11.71 16.76
CA SER A 117 11.06 13.07 17.14
C SER A 117 10.58 14.09 16.09
N ARG A 118 10.16 15.30 16.54
CA ARG A 118 9.74 16.42 15.67
C ARG A 118 10.69 16.63 14.48
N ARG A 119 12.01 16.51 14.68
CA ARG A 119 13.01 16.67 13.59
C ARG A 119 12.88 15.61 12.50
N LYS A 120 12.60 14.35 12.88
CA LYS A 120 12.39 13.26 11.93
C LYS A 120 11.05 13.38 11.20
N GLN A 121 10.01 13.90 11.86
CA GLN A 121 8.74 14.21 11.22
C GLN A 121 8.90 15.31 10.15
N PHE A 122 9.59 16.41 10.49
CA PHE A 122 9.93 17.46 9.51
C PHE A 122 10.81 16.94 8.37
N GLY A 123 11.78 16.07 8.65
CA GLY A 123 12.60 15.42 7.62
C GLY A 123 11.77 14.56 6.67
N LEU A 124 10.81 13.78 7.19
CA LEU A 124 9.88 12.98 6.38
C LEU A 124 9.00 13.85 5.49
N LEU A 125 8.50 14.97 6.03
CA LEU A 125 7.73 15.94 5.25
C LEU A 125 8.60 16.59 4.16
N ALA A 126 9.83 16.99 4.48
CA ALA A 126 10.75 17.58 3.51
C ALA A 126 11.08 16.59 2.38
N VAL A 127 11.38 15.32 2.70
CA VAL A 127 11.64 14.28 1.70
C VAL A 127 10.41 13.97 0.86
N GLY A 128 9.22 13.89 1.48
CA GLY A 128 7.96 13.70 0.75
C GLY A 128 7.66 14.86 -0.21
N SER A 129 7.86 16.10 0.26
CA SER A 129 7.70 17.30 -0.57
C SER A 129 8.74 17.35 -1.70
N LEU A 130 9.99 16.99 -1.44
CA LEU A 130 11.03 16.91 -2.47
C LEU A 130 10.70 15.84 -3.51
N ALA A 131 10.27 14.65 -3.07
CA ALA A 131 9.85 13.58 -3.97
C ALA A 131 8.69 14.03 -4.88
N CYS A 132 7.68 14.69 -4.31
CA CYS A 132 6.58 15.29 -5.07
C CYS A 132 7.06 16.37 -6.06
N ALA A 133 7.95 17.26 -5.65
CA ALA A 133 8.48 18.32 -6.50
C ALA A 133 9.31 17.74 -7.67
N SER A 134 10.19 16.78 -7.41
CA SER A 134 10.99 16.08 -8.43
C SER A 134 10.10 15.35 -9.44
N LEU A 135 9.05 14.68 -8.94
CA LEU A 135 8.10 13.95 -9.78
C LEU A 135 7.19 14.89 -10.59
N ALA A 136 6.81 16.06 -10.05
CA ALA A 136 6.08 17.10 -10.79
C ALA A 136 6.95 17.73 -11.89
N LEU A 137 8.24 17.94 -11.64
CA LEU A 137 9.20 18.42 -12.64
C LEU A 137 9.40 17.41 -13.78
N LEU A 138 9.44 16.10 -13.47
CA LEU A 138 9.49 15.03 -14.46
C LEU A 138 8.19 14.91 -15.29
N ALA A 139 7.04 15.25 -14.72
CA ALA A 139 5.79 15.34 -15.45
C ALA A 139 5.74 16.58 -16.37
N ALA A 140 6.31 17.70 -15.92
CA ALA A 140 6.38 18.96 -16.67
C ALA A 140 7.41 18.92 -17.81
N SER A 141 8.45 18.08 -17.74
CA SER A 141 9.49 17.95 -18.77
C SER A 141 9.04 17.24 -20.06
N GLY A 142 7.73 16.95 -20.20
CA GLY A 142 7.17 16.36 -21.43
C GLY A 142 7.36 14.85 -21.56
N TRP A 143 7.82 14.17 -20.50
CA TRP A 143 8.01 12.71 -20.53
C TRP A 143 6.69 11.92 -20.55
N TYR A 144 5.56 12.57 -20.26
CA TYR A 144 4.20 12.04 -20.41
C TYR A 144 3.39 12.93 -21.37
N PRO A 145 3.13 12.49 -22.61
CA PRO A 145 2.48 13.33 -23.62
C PRO A 145 0.96 13.53 -23.43
N ASP A 146 0.33 12.85 -22.46
CA ASP A 146 -1.12 12.94 -22.21
C ASP A 146 -1.42 13.53 -20.82
N SER A 147 -1.46 14.87 -20.77
CA SER A 147 -1.38 15.71 -19.57
C SER A 147 -2.60 15.63 -18.61
N ARG A 148 -3.71 15.03 -19.02
CA ARG A 148 -4.95 15.01 -18.22
C ARG A 148 -5.01 13.85 -17.20
N HIS A 149 -4.47 12.68 -17.55
CA HIS A 149 -4.49 11.50 -16.67
C HIS A 149 -3.39 11.52 -15.60
N GLY A 150 -2.27 12.19 -15.90
CA GLY A 150 -1.24 12.48 -14.92
C GLY A 150 -1.80 13.28 -13.75
N LEU A 151 -2.46 14.41 -14.02
CA LEU A 151 -2.96 15.36 -13.00
C LEU A 151 -3.91 14.73 -11.98
N VAL A 152 -4.80 13.83 -12.40
CA VAL A 152 -5.72 13.12 -11.49
C VAL A 152 -4.95 12.18 -10.56
N SER A 153 -3.98 11.44 -11.11
CA SER A 153 -3.10 10.56 -10.33
C SER A 153 -2.24 11.35 -9.33
N TRP A 154 -1.76 12.54 -9.73
CA TRP A 154 -0.99 13.46 -8.89
C TRP A 154 -1.81 14.05 -7.74
N SER A 155 -3.06 14.44 -8.01
CA SER A 155 -3.96 15.00 -6.99
C SER A 155 -4.23 14.00 -5.86
N PHE A 156 -4.34 12.71 -6.19
CA PHE A 156 -4.53 11.64 -5.20
C PHE A 156 -3.31 11.45 -4.30
N ILE A 157 -2.09 11.47 -4.86
CA ILE A 157 -0.84 11.34 -4.10
C ILE A 157 -0.63 12.55 -3.19
N CYS A 158 -0.83 13.77 -3.70
CA CYS A 158 -0.72 15.00 -2.91
C CYS A 158 -1.79 15.07 -1.80
N ALA A 159 -3.03 14.68 -2.09
CA ALA A 159 -4.10 14.62 -1.08
C ALA A 159 -3.79 13.59 0.01
N LEU A 160 -3.22 12.43 -0.35
CA LEU A 160 -2.81 11.42 0.61
C LEU A 160 -1.68 11.92 1.52
N ILE A 161 -0.66 12.59 0.97
CA ILE A 161 0.44 13.17 1.74
C ILE A 161 -0.06 14.30 2.65
N ALA A 162 -0.90 15.20 2.14
CA ALA A 162 -1.50 16.28 2.93
C ALA A 162 -2.37 15.75 4.07
N TYR A 163 -3.17 14.71 3.81
CA TYR A 163 -3.96 14.01 4.82
C TYR A 163 -3.09 13.41 5.93
N LEU A 164 -2.00 12.73 5.56
CA LEU A 164 -1.06 12.15 6.52
C LEU A 164 -0.36 13.24 7.37
N ALA A 165 0.00 14.37 6.75
CA ALA A 165 0.60 15.52 7.44
C ALA A 165 -0.38 16.19 8.43
N LEU A 166 -1.62 16.45 7.99
CA LEU A 166 -2.67 17.04 8.84
C LEU A 166 -3.05 16.15 10.02
N ARG A 167 -3.09 14.83 9.81
CA ARG A 167 -3.35 13.87 10.88
C ARG A 167 -2.22 13.85 11.91
N ALA A 168 -0.96 13.94 11.47
CA ALA A 168 0.19 14.03 12.37
C ALA A 168 0.17 15.31 13.22
N LEU A 169 -0.27 16.44 12.65
CA LEU A 169 -0.43 17.71 13.37
C LEU A 169 -1.58 17.68 14.39
N ARG A 170 -2.74 17.10 14.05
CA ARG A 170 -3.87 16.97 14.99
C ARG A 170 -3.57 16.09 16.19
N ALA A 171 -2.79 15.02 16.02
CA ALA A 171 -2.37 14.15 17.12
C ALA A 171 -1.46 14.86 18.13
N GLY A 172 -0.79 15.95 17.75
CA GLY A 172 0.04 16.78 18.63
C GLY A 172 -0.72 17.84 19.43
N ASN A 173 -1.95 18.21 19.02
CA ASN A 173 -2.76 19.24 19.67
C ASN A 173 -3.79 18.69 20.67
N LEU A 174 -3.88 17.38 20.83
CA LEU A 174 -4.75 16.70 21.81
C LEU A 174 -3.96 16.13 22.99
N ARG A 175 -2.72 16.60 23.20
CA ARG A 175 -1.88 16.31 24.35
C ARG A 175 -1.55 17.59 25.10
#